data_AF-A0A956B186-F1
#
_entry.id   AF-A0A956B186-F1
#
_cell.length_a   1.000
_cell.length_b   1.000
_cell.length_c   1.000
_cell.angle_alpha   90.00
_cell.angle_beta   90.00
_cell.angle_gamma   90.00
#
_symmetry.space_group_name_H-M   'P 1'
#
loop_
_entity.id
_entity.type
_entity.pdbx_description
1 polymer ?
#
loop_
_entity_poly.entity_id
_entity_poly.type
_entity_poly.pdbx_seq_one_letter_code
_entity_poly.pdbx_strand_id
1 'polypeptide(L)'
;MRRLLIAAALPAFLLACDEAHDEAAHTGEDWTRGMEQAFVEKDDAKMDGTGCSGVRVPDQGDFGGKVILTFDDGPNPNTTPDVIATLRAFNAPATFFIKGSNGRGEAAQAILEDIVQDERFILANHSWSHSDQKRLPIESVERETGDTNAIIRGAGAQPLYYRFPYGSSSCQTAQAVRDAGMIITGWHIDSADWCFAAGGGYCPERTFQHVPDSFRGDMAGFVMSQLRRSNGGILLFHDIHRSTADALPELLQQLQDAGYTFAGLNDQAVLPLLHGVEPPATPFIGHACEADADCAFAADTRVGFCHPNGFCTLECAGYCPDKSGEPYTFCVADELNLLPDGPGGVCVPQADEANGDCADVPGTVDRDADRFIGDSGAAARTRRACVPAIEQPEE
;
A
#
# COMPACT_ATOMS: atom_id res chain seq x y z
N MET A 1 -3.30 -15.75 -75.99
CA MET A 1 -1.93 -15.19 -76.03
C MET A 1 -1.72 -14.50 -74.70
N ARG A 2 -1.16 -15.16 -73.67
CA ARG A 2 0.27 -15.46 -73.43
C ARG A 2 1.10 -14.17 -73.29
N ARG A 3 1.82 -14.08 -72.15
CA ARG A 3 2.99 -13.22 -71.84
C ARG A 3 2.65 -11.91 -71.11
N LEU A 4 3.42 -11.43 -70.11
CA LEU A 4 4.81 -11.76 -69.76
C LEU A 4 5.10 -11.34 -68.30
N LEU A 5 5.70 -12.24 -67.53
CA LEU A 5 6.58 -11.94 -66.38
C LEU A 5 7.92 -11.41 -66.92
N ILE A 6 8.49 -10.38 -66.30
CA ILE A 6 9.93 -10.12 -66.33
C ILE A 6 10.42 -9.95 -64.89
N ALA A 7 11.48 -10.68 -64.59
CA ALA A 7 12.18 -10.81 -63.33
C ALA A 7 13.54 -10.06 -63.35
N ALA A 8 14.22 -10.13 -62.20
CA ALA A 8 15.63 -9.83 -61.89
C ALA A 8 15.95 -8.39 -61.40
N ALA A 9 16.73 -8.17 -60.34
CA ALA A 9 17.87 -8.96 -59.86
C ALA A 9 18.14 -8.90 -58.32
N LEU A 10 18.79 -9.97 -57.86
CA LEU A 10 19.44 -10.33 -56.57
C LEU A 10 20.73 -9.50 -56.28
N PRO A 11 21.36 -9.48 -55.07
CA PRO A 11 21.81 -10.66 -54.28
C PRO A 11 21.50 -10.59 -52.76
N ALA A 12 21.13 -11.69 -52.08
CA ALA A 12 21.94 -12.84 -51.64
C ALA A 12 23.11 -12.47 -50.72
N PHE A 13 22.88 -12.57 -49.41
CA PHE A 13 23.86 -13.13 -48.49
C PHE A 13 23.19 -14.23 -47.66
N LEU A 14 23.67 -15.46 -47.85
CA LEU A 14 23.42 -16.60 -46.99
C LEU A 14 24.05 -16.33 -45.62
N LEU A 15 23.37 -16.65 -44.54
CA LEU A 15 23.83 -17.69 -43.62
C LEU A 15 22.64 -18.17 -42.77
N ALA A 16 22.46 -19.49 -42.76
CA ALA A 16 21.43 -20.20 -42.04
C ALA A 16 21.89 -20.50 -40.60
N CYS A 17 20.89 -20.54 -39.72
CA CYS A 17 20.76 -21.32 -38.48
C CYS A 17 21.89 -21.27 -37.46
N ASP A 18 21.59 -20.72 -36.29
CA ASP A 18 21.71 -21.54 -35.08
C ASP A 18 20.54 -21.24 -34.14
N GLU A 19 19.96 -22.32 -33.61
CA GLU A 19 18.91 -22.32 -32.61
C GLU A 19 19.54 -22.03 -31.25
N ALA A 20 19.03 -21.02 -30.54
CA ALA A 20 19.11 -20.97 -29.09
C ALA A 20 17.91 -20.16 -28.59
N HIS A 21 16.80 -20.87 -28.40
CA HIS A 21 15.76 -20.45 -27.46
C HIS A 21 16.39 -20.51 -26.07
N ASP A 22 16.74 -19.36 -25.50
CA ASP A 22 16.91 -19.24 -24.06
C ASP A 22 15.63 -18.61 -23.50
N GLU A 23 14.80 -19.49 -22.91
CA GLU A 23 13.75 -19.13 -21.98
C GLU A 23 14.41 -18.52 -20.73
N ALA A 24 14.69 -17.22 -20.76
CA ALA A 24 14.95 -16.48 -19.53
C ALA A 24 13.60 -16.21 -18.85
N ALA A 25 13.23 -17.11 -17.95
CA ALA A 25 12.18 -16.86 -16.97
C ALA A 25 12.47 -15.54 -16.24
N HIS A 26 11.63 -14.53 -16.47
CA HIS A 26 11.64 -13.31 -15.69
C HIS A 26 11.15 -13.64 -14.28
N THR A 27 12.10 -13.95 -13.39
CA THR A 27 11.88 -14.13 -11.96
C THR A 27 11.40 -12.81 -11.36
N GLY A 28 10.51 -12.90 -10.36
CA GLY A 28 9.76 -11.79 -9.77
C GLY A 28 10.56 -10.68 -9.06
N GLU A 29 11.87 -10.60 -9.26
CA GLU A 29 12.78 -9.63 -8.63
C GLU A 29 12.90 -8.30 -9.41
N ASP A 30 12.55 -8.28 -10.71
CA ASP A 30 12.68 -7.09 -11.56
C ASP A 30 11.53 -6.06 -11.38
N TRP A 31 10.39 -6.51 -10.84
CA TRP A 31 9.19 -5.68 -10.66
C TRP A 31 9.24 -4.78 -9.42
N THR A 32 9.86 -5.25 -8.34
CA THR A 32 10.07 -4.48 -7.10
C THR A 32 10.85 -3.21 -7.41
N ARG A 33 11.87 -3.32 -8.25
CA ARG A 33 12.74 -2.20 -8.66
C ARG A 33 12.00 -1.16 -9.51
N GLY A 34 11.05 -1.56 -10.34
CA GLY A 34 10.25 -0.63 -11.16
C GLY A 34 9.27 0.21 -10.33
N MET A 35 8.64 -0.37 -9.31
CA MET A 35 7.81 0.37 -8.36
C MET A 35 8.66 1.24 -7.44
N GLU A 36 9.75 0.70 -6.91
CA GLU A 36 10.69 1.45 -6.08
C GLU A 36 11.28 2.64 -6.84
N GLN A 37 11.63 2.49 -8.13
CA GLN A 37 12.08 3.60 -8.98
C GLN A 37 11.00 4.65 -9.27
N ALA A 38 9.73 4.26 -9.42
CA ALA A 38 8.62 5.22 -9.52
C ALA A 38 8.40 6.01 -8.21
N PHE A 39 8.75 5.43 -7.06
CA PHE A 39 8.74 6.09 -5.75
C PHE A 39 10.03 6.86 -5.41
N VAL A 40 11.16 6.52 -6.05
CA VAL A 40 12.51 7.09 -5.82
C VAL A 40 12.78 8.34 -6.67
N GLU A 41 12.03 8.60 -7.75
CA GLU A 41 12.27 9.78 -8.61
C GLU A 41 11.88 11.15 -7.98
N LYS A 42 11.77 11.24 -6.64
CA LYS A 42 11.58 12.50 -5.90
C LYS A 42 12.34 12.54 -4.55
N ASP A 43 13.47 11.86 -4.43
CA ASP A 43 14.35 11.89 -3.24
C ASP A 43 15.21 13.17 -3.11
N ASP A 44 14.60 14.33 -3.30
CA ASP A 44 15.19 15.63 -2.93
C ASP A 44 14.31 16.36 -1.91
N ALA A 45 13.97 15.72 -0.78
CA ALA A 45 13.73 16.37 0.50
C ALA A 45 13.46 15.34 1.60
N LYS A 46 14.43 15.26 2.52
CA LYS A 46 14.42 14.64 3.85
C LYS A 46 13.02 14.34 4.42
N MET A 47 12.85 13.07 4.82
CA MET A 47 11.80 12.59 5.72
C MET A 47 11.85 13.35 7.04
N ASP A 48 11.11 14.45 7.13
CA ASP A 48 10.39 14.80 8.34
C ASP A 48 8.90 14.54 8.08
N GLY A 49 8.08 14.45 9.13
CA GLY A 49 6.64 14.17 9.03
C GLY A 49 5.80 15.21 8.25
N THR A 50 6.42 16.09 7.45
CA THR A 50 5.76 17.08 6.60
C THR A 50 5.93 16.81 5.10
N GLY A 51 5.85 15.53 4.71
CA GLY A 51 6.03 15.05 3.34
C GLY A 51 5.48 16.01 2.26
N CYS A 52 6.35 16.39 1.32
CA CYS A 52 5.98 17.24 0.19
C CYS A 52 5.27 16.47 -0.94
N SER A 53 5.18 15.14 -0.80
CA SER A 53 4.56 14.25 -1.78
C SER A 53 3.04 14.33 -1.70
N GLY A 54 2.39 14.36 -2.86
CA GLY A 54 0.94 14.27 -2.98
C GLY A 54 0.43 12.84 -3.08
N VAL A 55 1.34 11.85 -3.09
CA VAL A 55 1.01 10.41 -3.21
C VAL A 55 1.32 9.66 -1.91
N ARG A 56 2.41 10.00 -1.22
CA ARG A 56 2.84 9.24 -0.04
C ARG A 56 1.91 9.52 1.13
N VAL A 57 1.37 8.45 1.69
CA VAL A 57 0.61 8.46 2.94
C VAL A 57 1.59 8.17 4.09
N PRO A 58 1.50 8.82 5.26
CA PRO A 58 2.42 8.55 6.37
C PRO A 58 2.35 7.12 6.91
N ASP A 59 1.14 6.56 7.00
CA ASP A 59 0.92 5.16 7.37
C ASP A 59 1.41 4.24 6.25
N GLN A 60 2.26 3.27 6.57
CA GLN A 60 2.89 2.38 5.60
C GLN A 60 2.90 0.94 6.13
N GLY A 61 2.47 -0.01 5.28
CA GLY A 61 2.52 -1.45 5.55
C GLY A 61 1.49 -1.94 6.57
N ASP A 62 1.11 -3.20 6.42
CA ASP A 62 0.16 -3.98 7.24
C ASP A 62 -1.03 -3.24 7.85
N PHE A 63 -2.11 -3.13 7.06
CA PHE A 63 -3.38 -2.53 7.51
C PHE A 63 -4.32 -3.55 8.18
N GLY A 64 -3.85 -4.75 8.55
CA GLY A 64 -4.67 -5.75 9.24
C GLY A 64 -5.96 -6.14 8.49
N GLY A 65 -5.90 -6.18 7.15
CA GLY A 65 -7.05 -6.44 6.30
C GLY A 65 -8.03 -5.27 6.17
N LYS A 66 -7.65 -4.04 6.55
CA LYS A 66 -8.51 -2.85 6.44
C LYS A 66 -8.34 -2.18 5.08
N VAL A 67 -9.46 -1.93 4.41
CA VAL A 67 -9.52 -1.31 3.07
C VAL A 67 -10.28 0.00 3.14
N ILE A 68 -9.65 1.07 2.66
CA ILE A 68 -10.22 2.42 2.59
C ILE A 68 -10.51 2.75 1.14
N LEU A 69 -11.79 2.91 0.81
CA LEU A 69 -12.24 3.19 -0.56
C LEU A 69 -12.25 4.70 -0.81
N THR A 70 -11.59 5.15 -1.88
CA THR A 70 -11.59 6.55 -2.26
C THR A 70 -11.86 6.74 -3.75
N PHE A 71 -12.61 7.78 -4.10
CA PHE A 71 -13.06 8.06 -5.45
C PHE A 71 -12.75 9.52 -5.84
N ASP A 72 -12.00 9.70 -6.91
CA ASP A 72 -11.55 11.00 -7.41
C ASP A 72 -12.39 11.48 -8.60
N ASP A 73 -12.33 12.80 -8.86
CA ASP A 73 -12.90 13.52 -10.00
C ASP A 73 -14.42 13.69 -10.06
N GLY A 74 -15.17 13.02 -9.19
CA GLY A 74 -16.62 13.17 -9.09
C GLY A 74 -17.12 14.59 -8.75
N PRO A 75 -18.45 14.79 -8.74
CA PRO A 75 -19.47 13.81 -9.10
C PRO A 75 -19.75 13.79 -10.60
N ASN A 76 -20.13 12.62 -11.12
CA ASN A 76 -20.70 12.41 -12.45
C ASN A 76 -22.14 11.88 -12.31
N PRO A 77 -23.16 12.61 -12.81
CA PRO A 77 -24.57 12.22 -12.67
C PRO A 77 -24.96 10.85 -13.23
N ASN A 78 -24.15 10.26 -14.12
CA ASN A 78 -24.46 8.98 -14.75
C ASN A 78 -23.79 7.77 -14.09
N THR A 79 -22.81 7.98 -13.20
CA THR A 79 -21.97 6.89 -12.64
C THR A 79 -21.83 6.98 -11.12
N THR A 80 -21.65 8.17 -10.56
CA THR A 80 -21.53 8.36 -9.10
C THR A 80 -22.72 7.77 -8.32
N PRO A 81 -23.98 7.92 -8.76
CA PRO A 81 -25.11 7.31 -8.05
C PRO A 81 -25.04 5.77 -7.94
N ASP A 82 -24.49 5.09 -8.95
CA ASP A 82 -24.34 3.62 -8.94
C ASP A 82 -23.24 3.18 -7.99
N VAL A 83 -22.14 3.94 -7.93
CA VAL A 83 -21.06 3.75 -6.94
C VAL A 83 -21.63 3.90 -5.53
N ILE A 84 -22.35 4.99 -5.27
CA ILE A 84 -23.01 5.23 -3.97
C ILE A 84 -23.95 4.08 -3.61
N ALA A 85 -24.83 3.66 -4.52
CA ALA A 85 -25.76 2.57 -4.28
C ALA A 85 -25.04 1.27 -3.91
N THR A 86 -23.94 0.96 -4.60
CA THR A 86 -23.11 -0.21 -4.31
C THR A 86 -22.47 -0.11 -2.92
N LEU A 87 -21.82 0.99 -2.60
CA LEU A 87 -21.20 1.19 -1.28
C LEU A 87 -22.21 1.05 -0.14
N ARG A 88 -23.43 1.59 -0.32
CA ARG A 88 -24.52 1.44 0.65
C ARG A 88 -24.95 -0.02 0.82
N ALA A 89 -25.04 -0.79 -0.28
CA ALA A 89 -25.41 -2.20 -0.26
C ALA A 89 -24.38 -3.07 0.49
N PHE A 90 -23.10 -2.72 0.41
CA PHE A 90 -22.00 -3.40 1.11
C PHE A 90 -21.69 -2.82 2.50
N ASN A 91 -22.41 -1.77 2.92
CA ASN A 91 -22.13 -1.02 4.14
C ASN A 91 -20.67 -0.54 4.23
N ALA A 92 -20.11 -0.11 3.11
CA ALA A 92 -18.71 0.28 2.98
C ALA A 92 -18.55 1.81 3.13
N PRO A 93 -17.77 2.28 4.13
CA PRO A 93 -17.34 3.67 4.18
C PRO A 93 -16.48 4.07 2.97
N ALA A 94 -16.57 5.32 2.55
CA ALA A 94 -15.81 5.82 1.40
C ALA A 94 -15.56 7.33 1.47
N THR A 95 -14.52 7.79 0.76
CA THR A 95 -14.23 9.22 0.60
C THR A 95 -14.31 9.61 -0.88
N PHE A 96 -15.03 10.68 -1.18
CA PHE A 96 -15.17 11.25 -2.53
C PHE A 96 -14.35 12.54 -2.64
N PHE A 97 -13.23 12.51 -3.35
CA PHE A 97 -12.42 13.67 -3.67
C PHE A 97 -12.96 14.34 -4.94
N ILE A 98 -13.72 15.42 -4.75
CA ILE A 98 -14.42 16.04 -5.86
C ILE A 98 -13.59 17.11 -6.56
N LYS A 99 -13.68 17.10 -7.89
CA LYS A 99 -13.21 18.21 -8.72
C LYS A 99 -14.23 19.33 -8.63
N GLY A 100 -13.86 20.49 -8.09
CA GLY A 100 -14.78 21.58 -7.81
C GLY A 100 -15.66 22.01 -8.99
N SER A 101 -15.11 22.01 -10.21
CA SER A 101 -15.88 22.34 -11.41
C SER A 101 -17.02 21.37 -11.72
N ASN A 102 -16.89 20.09 -11.32
CA ASN A 102 -17.88 19.04 -11.54
C ASN A 102 -19.02 19.12 -10.52
N GLY A 103 -18.79 19.73 -9.36
CA GLY A 103 -19.82 19.96 -8.34
C GLY A 103 -20.82 21.08 -8.66
N ARG A 104 -20.83 21.60 -9.91
CA ARG A 104 -21.74 22.67 -10.34
C ARG A 104 -23.01 22.10 -10.96
N GLY A 105 -24.13 22.79 -10.70
CA GLY A 105 -25.44 22.47 -11.28
C GLY A 105 -26.28 21.54 -10.39
N GLU A 106 -27.58 21.54 -10.63
CA GLU A 106 -28.58 20.92 -9.75
C GLU A 106 -28.34 19.41 -9.55
N ALA A 107 -28.08 18.67 -10.63
CA ALA A 107 -27.84 17.22 -10.55
C ALA A 107 -26.57 16.88 -9.76
N ALA A 108 -25.50 17.65 -9.94
CA ALA A 108 -24.26 17.46 -9.18
C ALA A 108 -24.48 17.81 -7.70
N GLN A 109 -25.13 18.93 -7.41
CA GLN A 109 -25.44 19.36 -6.03
C GLN A 109 -26.28 18.32 -5.30
N ALA A 110 -27.31 17.75 -5.94
CA ALA A 110 -28.11 16.68 -5.34
C ALA A 110 -27.28 15.45 -4.96
N ILE A 111 -26.27 15.09 -5.77
CA ILE A 111 -25.35 13.97 -5.46
C ILE A 111 -24.43 14.32 -4.30
N LEU A 112 -23.89 15.54 -4.27
CA LEU A 112 -23.04 16.00 -3.16
C LEU A 112 -23.82 16.01 -1.84
N GLU A 113 -25.07 16.50 -1.87
CA GLU A 113 -25.95 16.47 -0.71
C GLU A 113 -26.25 15.03 -0.27
N ASP A 114 -26.54 14.12 -1.21
CA ASP A 114 -26.76 12.69 -0.92
C ASP A 114 -25.52 12.03 -0.26
N ILE A 115 -24.31 12.39 -0.71
CA ILE A 115 -23.06 11.95 -0.06
C ILE A 115 -23.00 12.45 1.38
N VAL A 116 -23.26 13.74 1.61
CA VAL A 116 -23.14 14.37 2.95
C VAL A 116 -24.19 13.86 3.96
N GLN A 117 -25.35 13.40 3.49
CA GLN A 117 -26.38 12.84 4.38
C GLN A 117 -26.04 11.44 4.93
N ASP A 118 -25.09 10.72 4.32
CA ASP A 118 -24.69 9.38 4.75
C ASP A 118 -23.40 9.46 5.59
N GLU A 119 -23.49 9.15 6.88
CA GLU A 119 -22.37 9.26 7.83
C GLU A 119 -21.16 8.37 7.50
N ARG A 120 -21.34 7.40 6.60
CA ARG A 120 -20.27 6.53 6.11
C ARG A 120 -19.40 7.20 5.05
N PHE A 121 -19.87 8.30 4.45
CA PHE A 121 -19.19 8.97 3.36
C PHE A 121 -18.55 10.29 3.80
N ILE A 122 -17.40 10.58 3.21
CA ILE A 122 -16.67 11.82 3.40
C ILE A 122 -16.58 12.54 2.05
N LEU A 123 -16.95 13.82 2.03
CA LEU A 123 -16.76 14.69 0.87
C LEU A 123 -15.44 15.49 1.03
N ALA A 124 -14.53 15.35 0.08
CA ALA A 124 -13.16 15.85 0.14
C ALA A 124 -12.76 16.62 -1.13
N ASN A 125 -11.63 17.33 -1.08
CA ASN A 125 -11.21 18.28 -2.12
C ASN A 125 -10.19 17.68 -3.10
N HIS A 126 -10.43 17.84 -4.41
CA HIS A 126 -9.52 17.42 -5.48
C HIS A 126 -9.14 18.54 -6.44
N SER A 127 -8.95 19.77 -5.93
CA SER A 127 -8.80 21.01 -6.69
C SER A 127 -10.03 21.39 -7.52
N TRP A 128 -9.98 22.55 -8.16
CA TRP A 128 -11.10 23.09 -8.93
C TRP A 128 -11.14 22.54 -10.36
N SER A 129 -10.00 22.57 -11.04
CA SER A 129 -9.86 22.29 -12.48
C SER A 129 -9.11 21.01 -12.78
N HIS A 130 -8.56 20.32 -11.78
CA HIS A 130 -7.67 19.16 -11.95
C HIS A 130 -6.35 19.52 -12.67
N SER A 131 -5.88 20.75 -12.49
CA SER A 131 -4.57 21.21 -12.98
C SER A 131 -3.42 20.60 -12.15
N ASP A 132 -2.26 20.40 -12.77
CA ASP A 132 -1.02 19.96 -12.09
C ASP A 132 -0.54 21.04 -11.10
N GLN A 133 -0.93 20.89 -9.84
CA GLN A 133 -0.74 21.90 -8.80
C GLN A 133 0.74 22.18 -8.53
N LYS A 134 1.63 21.20 -8.71
CA LYS A 134 3.09 21.38 -8.59
C LYS A 134 3.62 22.50 -9.51
N ARG A 135 2.96 22.75 -10.64
CA ARG A 135 3.36 23.73 -11.66
C ARG A 135 2.63 25.05 -11.56
N LEU A 136 1.65 25.17 -10.66
CA LEU A 136 0.87 26.38 -10.50
C LEU A 136 1.56 27.37 -9.54
N PRO A 137 1.37 28.69 -9.74
CA PRO A 137 1.64 29.68 -8.70
C PRO A 137 0.79 29.40 -7.45
N ILE A 138 1.32 29.70 -6.26
CA ILE A 138 0.64 29.43 -4.99
C ILE A 138 -0.75 30.08 -4.91
N GLU A 139 -0.91 31.32 -5.37
CA GLU A 139 -2.21 32.00 -5.44
C GLU A 139 -3.24 31.26 -6.30
N SER A 140 -2.78 30.49 -7.29
CA SER A 140 -3.66 29.65 -8.11
C SER A 140 -4.06 28.38 -7.37
N VAL A 141 -3.13 27.76 -6.64
CA VAL A 141 -3.42 26.60 -5.77
C VAL A 141 -4.41 26.97 -4.66
N GLU A 142 -4.22 28.13 -4.02
CA GLU A 142 -5.15 28.66 -3.00
C GLU A 142 -6.55 28.90 -3.57
N ARG A 143 -6.63 29.42 -4.80
CA ARG A 143 -7.93 29.64 -5.48
C ARG A 143 -8.61 28.33 -5.84
N GLU A 144 -7.88 27.41 -6.47
CA GLU A 144 -8.35 26.07 -6.82
C GLU A 144 -8.91 25.33 -5.59
N THR A 145 -8.16 25.44 -4.49
CA THR A 145 -8.52 24.88 -3.19
C THR A 145 -9.76 25.57 -2.61
N GLY A 146 -9.76 26.91 -2.55
CA GLY A 146 -10.80 27.72 -1.95
C GLY A 146 -12.15 27.62 -2.67
N ASP A 147 -12.15 27.64 -4.00
CA ASP A 147 -13.35 27.52 -4.82
C ASP A 147 -14.00 26.14 -4.65
N THR A 148 -13.18 25.08 -4.57
CA THR A 148 -13.67 23.71 -4.32
C THR A 148 -14.18 23.56 -2.88
N ASN A 149 -13.49 24.16 -1.91
CA ASN A 149 -13.95 24.22 -0.53
C ASN A 149 -15.32 24.91 -0.40
N ALA A 150 -15.60 25.92 -1.22
CA ALA A 150 -16.91 26.58 -1.25
C ALA A 150 -18.03 25.64 -1.73
N ILE A 151 -17.75 24.78 -2.71
CA ILE A 151 -18.70 23.74 -3.17
C ILE A 151 -18.97 22.72 -2.05
N ILE A 152 -17.92 22.20 -1.40
CA ILE A 152 -18.04 21.22 -0.30
C ILE A 152 -18.86 21.79 0.85
N ARG A 153 -18.58 23.04 1.27
CA ARG A 153 -19.35 23.73 2.31
C ARG A 153 -20.78 24.00 1.89
N GLY A 154 -21.01 24.32 0.61
CA GLY A 154 -22.34 24.51 0.05
C GLY A 154 -23.22 23.26 0.15
N ALA A 155 -22.62 22.07 0.04
CA ALA A 155 -23.29 20.78 0.23
C ALA A 155 -23.47 20.39 1.71
N GLY A 156 -22.97 21.19 2.66
CA GLY A 156 -23.12 20.96 4.10
C GLY A 156 -21.96 20.21 4.77
N ALA A 157 -20.85 19.97 4.08
CA ALA A 157 -19.66 19.30 4.64
C ALA A 157 -18.53 20.28 4.99
N GLN A 158 -17.61 19.86 5.85
CA GLN A 158 -16.35 20.55 6.07
C GLN A 158 -15.24 19.93 5.22
N PRO A 159 -14.47 20.73 4.47
CA PRO A 159 -13.33 20.21 3.72
C PRO A 159 -12.20 19.87 4.69
N LEU A 160 -12.01 18.57 4.97
CA LEU A 160 -10.98 18.07 5.88
C LEU A 160 -9.80 17.42 5.15
N TYR A 161 -10.06 16.74 4.03
CA TYR A 161 -9.06 16.01 3.27
C TYR A 161 -8.86 16.64 1.89
N TYR A 162 -7.63 16.58 1.41
CA TYR A 162 -7.23 17.05 0.10
C TYR A 162 -6.36 16.00 -0.59
N ARG A 163 -6.65 15.71 -1.86
CA ARG A 163 -5.79 14.89 -2.71
C ARG A 163 -5.33 15.71 -3.90
N PHE A 164 -4.03 15.72 -4.17
CA PHE A 164 -3.49 16.43 -5.32
C PHE A 164 -3.83 15.71 -6.62
N PRO A 165 -4.34 16.40 -7.66
CA PRO A 165 -4.39 15.87 -9.02
C PRO A 165 -3.06 15.25 -9.42
N TYR A 166 -3.11 14.04 -9.98
CA TYR A 166 -1.92 13.25 -10.37
C TYR A 166 -0.94 12.95 -9.22
N GLY A 167 -1.34 13.17 -7.96
CA GLY A 167 -0.42 13.15 -6.81
C GLY A 167 0.70 14.19 -6.89
N SER A 168 0.53 15.22 -7.72
CA SER A 168 1.60 16.14 -8.09
C SER A 168 1.57 17.42 -7.25
N SER A 169 2.52 17.50 -6.32
CA SER A 169 2.75 18.65 -5.44
C SER A 169 4.23 19.05 -5.37
N SER A 170 4.47 20.28 -4.93
CA SER A 170 5.72 20.76 -4.35
C SER A 170 5.54 20.99 -2.83
N CYS A 171 6.63 21.16 -2.09
CA CYS A 171 6.57 21.49 -0.67
C CYS A 171 5.75 22.76 -0.40
N GLN A 172 5.89 23.78 -1.26
CA GLN A 172 5.17 25.04 -1.10
C GLN A 172 3.66 24.86 -1.33
N THR A 173 3.28 24.08 -2.34
CA THR A 173 1.85 23.83 -2.63
C THR A 173 1.21 22.93 -1.57
N ALA A 174 1.97 21.95 -1.05
CA ALA A 174 1.54 21.11 0.07
C ALA A 174 1.35 21.96 1.33
N GLN A 175 2.26 22.91 1.58
CA GLN A 175 2.11 23.82 2.71
C GLN A 175 0.87 24.71 2.57
N ALA A 176 0.59 25.27 1.39
CA ALA A 176 -0.61 26.07 1.15
C ALA A 176 -1.91 25.30 1.45
N VAL A 177 -1.96 24.01 1.11
CA VAL A 177 -3.10 23.12 1.45
C VAL A 177 -3.19 22.86 2.95
N ARG A 178 -2.06 22.64 3.63
CA ARG A 178 -2.01 22.49 5.10
C ARG A 178 -2.41 23.76 5.84
N ASP A 179 -1.98 24.93 5.36
CA ASP A 179 -2.35 26.23 5.92
C ASP A 179 -3.86 26.51 5.77
N ALA A 180 -4.50 25.92 4.77
CA ALA A 180 -5.96 25.89 4.62
C ALA A 180 -6.66 24.88 5.56
N GLY A 181 -5.92 24.19 6.43
CA GLY A 181 -6.44 23.31 7.47
C GLY A 181 -6.80 21.91 6.99
N MET A 182 -6.34 21.47 5.82
CA MET A 182 -6.66 20.15 5.28
C MET A 182 -5.50 19.16 5.41
N ILE A 183 -5.88 17.89 5.57
CA ILE A 183 -4.97 16.74 5.59
C ILE A 183 -4.75 16.28 4.15
N ILE A 184 -3.48 16.26 3.72
CA ILE A 184 -3.10 15.75 2.40
C ILE A 184 -3.09 14.22 2.45
N THR A 185 -3.73 13.58 1.48
CA THR A 185 -3.78 12.13 1.41
C THR A 185 -3.60 11.62 -0.01
N GLY A 186 -2.70 10.66 -0.17
CA GLY A 186 -2.51 9.91 -1.40
C GLY A 186 -3.22 8.55 -1.34
N TRP A 187 -2.53 7.51 -1.83
CA TRP A 187 -3.08 6.16 -1.90
C TRP A 187 -1.95 5.13 -1.80
N HIS A 188 -2.33 3.91 -1.43
CA HIS A 188 -1.45 2.74 -1.36
C HIS A 188 -1.61 1.85 -2.59
N ILE A 189 -2.84 1.72 -3.06
CA ILE A 189 -3.23 0.89 -4.20
C ILE A 189 -3.88 1.78 -5.25
N ASP A 190 -3.36 1.75 -6.46
CA ASP A 190 -3.98 2.40 -7.62
C ASP A 190 -4.68 1.33 -8.46
N SER A 191 -6.00 1.47 -8.61
CA SER A 191 -6.81 0.52 -9.38
C SER A 191 -6.49 0.50 -10.87
N ALA A 192 -5.79 1.53 -11.36
CA ALA A 192 -5.61 1.80 -12.79
C ALA A 192 -6.95 1.82 -13.56
N ASP A 193 -8.06 2.14 -12.90
CA ASP A 193 -9.41 2.08 -13.48
C ASP A 193 -9.58 2.96 -14.72
N TRP A 194 -8.85 4.07 -14.79
CA TRP A 194 -8.70 4.92 -15.97
C TRP A 194 -8.10 4.17 -17.19
N CYS A 195 -7.22 3.19 -16.99
CA CYS A 195 -6.75 2.29 -18.05
C CYS A 195 -7.83 1.33 -18.54
N PHE A 196 -8.66 0.84 -17.62
CA PHE A 196 -9.79 -0.01 -17.98
C PHE A 196 -10.85 0.79 -18.75
N ALA A 197 -11.10 2.03 -18.34
CA ALA A 197 -11.97 2.98 -19.06
C ALA A 197 -11.44 3.33 -20.47
N ALA A 198 -10.12 3.42 -20.64
CA ALA A 198 -9.49 3.73 -21.93
C ALA A 198 -9.45 2.54 -22.92
N GLY A 199 -9.49 1.30 -22.43
CA GLY A 199 -9.49 0.11 -23.28
C GLY A 199 -8.95 -1.15 -22.60
N GLY A 200 -9.72 -1.72 -21.67
CA GLY A 200 -9.44 -3.07 -21.12
C GLY A 200 -8.17 -3.18 -20.27
N GLY A 201 -7.67 -2.06 -19.77
CA GLY A 201 -6.48 -2.00 -18.92
C GLY A 201 -5.22 -1.63 -19.70
N TYR A 202 -5.31 -1.31 -20.99
CA TYR A 202 -4.16 -0.81 -21.76
C TYR A 202 -3.98 0.69 -21.58
N CYS A 203 -2.78 1.07 -21.14
CA CYS A 203 -2.33 2.44 -21.07
C CYS A 203 -0.98 2.61 -21.77
N PRO A 204 -0.70 3.78 -22.36
CA PRO A 204 0.62 4.04 -22.93
C PRO A 204 1.73 3.79 -21.89
N GLU A 205 2.87 3.26 -22.31
CA GLU A 205 4.05 3.01 -21.42
C GLU A 205 4.52 4.26 -20.66
N ARG A 206 4.19 5.46 -21.16
CA ARG A 206 4.53 6.74 -20.53
C ARG A 206 3.65 7.09 -19.33
N THR A 207 2.66 6.26 -19.02
CA THR A 207 1.65 6.53 -18.01
C THR A 207 1.99 5.76 -16.74
N PHE A 208 1.70 6.38 -15.60
CA PHE A 208 2.31 6.13 -14.28
C PHE A 208 2.17 4.70 -13.74
N GLN A 209 1.30 3.87 -14.30
CA GLN A 209 1.09 2.50 -13.84
C GLN A 209 0.97 1.52 -15.00
N HIS A 210 1.84 0.52 -14.99
CA HIS A 210 1.74 -0.64 -15.86
C HIS A 210 0.78 -1.66 -15.25
N VAL A 211 -0.38 -1.88 -15.88
CA VAL A 211 -1.21 -3.06 -15.60
C VAL A 211 -0.55 -4.24 -16.33
N PRO A 212 -0.20 -5.36 -15.66
CA PRO A 212 0.36 -6.53 -16.33
C PRO A 212 -0.63 -7.19 -17.30
N ASP A 213 -0.12 -7.86 -18.33
CA ASP A 213 -0.95 -8.51 -19.35
C ASP A 213 -1.90 -9.58 -18.76
N SER A 214 -1.52 -10.20 -17.65
CA SER A 214 -2.35 -11.18 -16.93
C SER A 214 -3.63 -10.60 -16.34
N PHE A 215 -3.71 -9.28 -16.16
CA PHE A 215 -4.86 -8.58 -15.58
C PHE A 215 -5.64 -7.75 -16.62
N ARG A 216 -5.38 -7.94 -17.91
CA ARG A 216 -6.13 -7.26 -18.97
C ARG A 216 -7.61 -7.68 -18.88
N GLY A 217 -8.49 -6.69 -18.76
CA GLY A 217 -9.92 -6.90 -18.51
C GLY A 217 -10.30 -7.36 -17.09
N ASP A 218 -9.34 -7.49 -16.17
CA ASP A 218 -9.56 -7.92 -14.79
C ASP A 218 -9.04 -6.89 -13.78
N MET A 219 -9.80 -5.79 -13.63
CA MET A 219 -9.46 -4.74 -12.67
C MET A 219 -9.53 -5.22 -11.22
N ALA A 220 -10.50 -6.08 -10.90
CA ALA A 220 -10.67 -6.61 -9.54
C ALA A 220 -9.46 -7.46 -9.14
N GLY A 221 -9.04 -8.39 -9.99
CA GLY A 221 -7.84 -9.20 -9.76
C GLY A 221 -6.57 -8.35 -9.65
N PHE A 222 -6.45 -7.28 -10.46
CA PHE A 222 -5.33 -6.35 -10.36
C PHE A 222 -5.29 -5.65 -9.00
N VAL A 223 -6.42 -5.10 -8.53
CA VAL A 223 -6.54 -4.47 -7.21
C VAL A 223 -6.22 -5.47 -6.09
N MET A 224 -6.79 -6.67 -6.15
CA MET A 224 -6.55 -7.74 -5.17
C MET A 224 -5.08 -8.15 -5.13
N SER A 225 -4.38 -8.16 -6.26
CA SER A 225 -2.94 -8.48 -6.32
C SER A 225 -2.07 -7.46 -5.57
N GLN A 226 -2.45 -6.19 -5.60
CA GLN A 226 -1.75 -5.11 -4.90
C GLN A 226 -2.04 -5.17 -3.41
N LEU A 227 -3.31 -5.37 -3.03
CA LEU A 227 -3.76 -5.44 -1.64
C LEU A 227 -3.09 -6.53 -0.82
N ARG A 228 -2.80 -7.68 -1.42
CA ARG A 228 -2.08 -8.78 -0.73
C ARG A 228 -0.69 -8.37 -0.26
N ARG A 229 -0.06 -7.38 -0.89
CA ARG A 229 1.30 -6.92 -0.52
C ARG A 229 1.32 -6.02 0.71
N SER A 230 0.25 -5.27 0.93
CA SER A 230 0.13 -4.31 2.04
C SER A 230 -0.88 -4.75 3.11
N ASN A 231 -1.52 -5.91 2.93
CA ASN A 231 -2.60 -6.40 3.78
C ASN A 231 -3.70 -5.35 4.03
N GLY A 232 -4.09 -4.62 2.97
CA GLY A 232 -5.04 -3.51 3.04
C GLY A 232 -4.44 -2.18 2.62
N GLY A 233 -5.13 -1.08 2.92
CA GLY A 233 -4.69 0.29 2.65
C GLY A 233 -5.73 1.14 1.92
N ILE A 234 -5.28 2.27 1.38
CA ILE A 234 -6.11 3.27 0.69
C ILE A 234 -6.11 2.95 -0.80
N LEU A 235 -7.30 2.71 -1.36
CA LEU A 235 -7.50 2.42 -2.77
C LEU A 235 -7.96 3.67 -3.51
N LEU A 236 -7.27 3.98 -4.61
CA LEU A 236 -7.65 5.02 -5.56
C LEU A 236 -8.56 4.45 -6.66
N PHE A 237 -9.73 5.06 -6.81
CA PHE A 237 -10.65 4.89 -7.92
C PHE A 237 -11.12 6.26 -8.42
N HIS A 238 -11.87 6.26 -9.52
CA HIS A 238 -12.54 7.41 -10.10
C HIS A 238 -14.00 7.04 -10.36
N ASP A 239 -14.94 7.66 -9.63
CA ASP A 239 -16.39 7.40 -9.75
C ASP A 239 -16.99 7.96 -11.05
N ILE A 240 -16.21 8.72 -11.81
CA ILE A 240 -16.58 9.24 -13.13
C ILE A 240 -16.53 8.17 -14.23
N HIS A 241 -15.93 7.00 -13.97
CA HIS A 241 -15.75 5.92 -14.93
C HIS A 241 -16.82 4.84 -14.79
N ARG A 242 -17.44 4.47 -15.93
CA ARG A 242 -18.41 3.38 -15.97
C ARG A 242 -17.79 2.03 -15.60
N SER A 243 -16.54 1.78 -16.03
CA SER A 243 -15.78 0.57 -15.67
C SER A 243 -15.61 0.41 -14.16
N THR A 244 -15.37 1.50 -13.44
CA THR A 244 -15.28 1.52 -11.98
C THR A 244 -16.61 1.13 -11.34
N ALA A 245 -17.69 1.79 -11.74
CA ALA A 245 -19.02 1.53 -11.21
C ALA A 245 -19.52 0.11 -11.51
N ASP A 246 -19.17 -0.46 -12.67
CA ASP A 246 -19.58 -1.83 -13.05
C ASP A 246 -18.80 -2.93 -12.32
N ALA A 247 -17.51 -2.70 -12.05
CA ALA A 247 -16.66 -3.69 -11.38
C ALA A 247 -16.77 -3.65 -9.85
N LEU A 248 -17.22 -2.52 -9.28
CA LEU A 248 -17.24 -2.30 -7.84
C LEU A 248 -18.02 -3.39 -7.06
N PRO A 249 -19.21 -3.85 -7.48
CA PRO A 249 -19.94 -4.88 -6.74
C PRO A 249 -19.18 -6.20 -6.62
N GLU A 250 -18.54 -6.65 -7.71
CA GLU A 250 -17.75 -7.87 -7.71
C GLU A 250 -16.50 -7.71 -6.83
N LEU A 251 -15.81 -6.58 -6.96
CA LEU A 251 -14.61 -6.31 -6.16
C LEU A 251 -14.93 -6.28 -4.66
N LEU A 252 -16.00 -5.59 -4.22
CA LEU A 252 -16.36 -5.52 -2.81
C LEU A 252 -16.72 -6.89 -2.24
N GLN A 253 -17.38 -7.74 -3.04
CA GLN A 253 -17.63 -9.13 -2.66
C GLN A 253 -16.33 -9.92 -2.52
N GLN A 254 -15.42 -9.85 -3.50
CA GLN A 254 -14.12 -10.53 -3.44
C GLN A 254 -13.28 -10.09 -2.23
N LEU A 255 -13.33 -8.80 -1.86
CA LEU A 255 -12.67 -8.28 -0.68
C LEU A 255 -13.21 -8.93 0.60
N GLN A 256 -14.53 -8.97 0.76
CA GLN A 256 -15.17 -9.60 1.92
C GLN A 256 -14.91 -11.10 1.98
N ASP A 257 -14.99 -11.80 0.84
CA ASP A 257 -14.71 -13.24 0.76
C ASP A 257 -13.25 -13.56 1.11
N ALA A 258 -12.33 -12.64 0.82
CA ALA A 258 -10.91 -12.73 1.19
C ALA A 258 -10.61 -12.26 2.63
N GLY A 259 -11.63 -11.87 3.41
CA GLY A 259 -11.48 -11.46 4.81
C GLY A 259 -11.11 -10.00 5.03
N TYR A 260 -11.07 -9.17 3.99
CA TYR A 260 -10.89 -7.73 4.15
C TYR A 260 -12.15 -7.08 4.74
N THR A 261 -11.95 -6.01 5.51
CA THR A 261 -13.01 -5.19 6.08
C THR A 261 -12.84 -3.73 5.69
N PHE A 262 -13.93 -2.98 5.62
CA PHE A 262 -13.90 -1.58 5.19
C PHE A 262 -13.67 -0.63 6.36
N ALA A 263 -12.81 0.36 6.16
CA ALA A 263 -12.54 1.42 7.11
C ALA A 263 -12.69 2.80 6.44
N GLY A 264 -13.09 3.80 7.22
CA GLY A 264 -13.15 5.19 6.75
C GLY A 264 -11.75 5.81 6.70
N LEU A 265 -11.58 6.82 5.85
CA LEU A 265 -10.33 7.59 5.79
C LEU A 265 -10.03 8.32 7.11
N ASN A 266 -11.05 8.55 7.94
CA ASN A 266 -10.98 9.16 9.27
C ASN A 266 -10.73 8.17 10.41
N ASP A 267 -10.52 6.88 10.11
CA ASP A 267 -10.24 5.87 11.13
C ASP A 267 -8.80 6.03 11.65
N GLN A 268 -8.66 6.65 12.82
CA GLN A 268 -7.36 6.90 13.45
C GLN A 268 -6.69 5.64 13.98
N ALA A 269 -7.42 4.53 14.17
CA ALA A 269 -6.81 3.26 14.54
C ALA A 269 -6.13 2.61 13.33
N VAL A 270 -6.65 2.86 12.12
CA VAL A 270 -6.10 2.33 10.87
C VAL A 270 -5.08 3.26 10.23
N LEU A 271 -5.27 4.58 10.37
CA LEU A 271 -4.41 5.62 9.80
C LEU A 271 -3.92 6.62 10.87
N PRO A 272 -3.27 6.16 11.95
CA PRO A 272 -2.85 7.04 13.05
C PRO A 272 -1.92 8.16 12.58
N LEU A 273 -0.91 7.86 11.75
CA LEU A 273 0.10 8.83 11.34
C LEU A 273 -0.47 9.91 10.41
N LEU A 274 -1.41 9.54 9.52
CA LEU A 274 -2.15 10.51 8.69
C LEU A 274 -2.88 11.55 9.54
N HIS A 275 -3.31 11.17 10.75
CA HIS A 275 -4.01 12.06 11.69
C HIS A 275 -3.10 12.64 12.77
N GLY A 276 -1.77 12.46 12.66
CA GLY A 276 -0.80 12.96 13.64
C GLY A 276 -0.91 12.27 15.01
N VAL A 277 -1.49 11.07 15.05
CA VAL A 277 -1.56 10.20 16.21
C VAL A 277 -0.35 9.27 16.17
N GLU A 278 0.36 9.16 17.28
CA GLU A 278 1.43 8.16 17.42
C GLU A 278 0.79 6.76 17.42
N PRO A 279 1.16 5.87 16.46
CA PRO A 279 0.61 4.53 16.42
C PRO A 279 0.97 3.80 17.71
N PRO A 280 0.06 2.97 18.26
CA PRO A 280 0.45 2.05 19.31
C PRO A 280 1.60 1.16 18.79
N ALA A 281 2.64 0.96 19.61
CA ALA A 281 3.75 0.10 19.26
C ALA A 281 3.21 -1.29 18.87
N THR A 282 3.40 -1.70 17.62
CA THR A 282 3.02 -3.03 17.17
C THR A 282 4.05 -4.03 17.70
N PRO A 283 3.61 -5.07 18.42
CA PRO A 283 4.51 -6.09 18.95
C PRO A 283 5.29 -6.74 17.80
N PHE A 284 6.57 -6.98 18.02
CA PHE A 284 7.48 -7.60 17.07
C PHE A 284 8.48 -8.47 17.81
N ILE A 285 9.36 -9.15 17.08
CA ILE A 285 10.37 -10.04 17.65
C ILE A 285 11.22 -9.28 18.68
N GLY A 286 11.18 -9.73 19.94
CA GLY A 286 11.88 -9.14 21.07
C GLY A 286 11.04 -8.24 21.99
N HIS A 287 9.83 -7.83 21.58
CA HIS A 287 8.93 -7.06 22.44
C HIS A 287 8.39 -7.91 23.60
N ALA A 288 8.19 -7.31 24.77
CA ALA A 288 7.69 -8.01 25.94
C ALA A 288 6.27 -8.56 25.74
N CYS A 289 5.99 -9.73 26.30
CA CYS A 289 4.67 -10.38 26.24
C CYS A 289 4.37 -11.19 27.50
N GLU A 290 3.09 -11.39 27.78
CA GLU A 290 2.61 -12.32 28.81
C GLU A 290 1.84 -13.51 28.19
N ALA A 291 1.27 -13.33 26.99
CA ALA A 291 0.54 -14.36 26.26
C ALA A 291 0.70 -14.20 24.73
N ASP A 292 0.39 -15.26 23.97
CA ASP A 292 0.47 -15.24 22.50
C ASP A 292 -0.36 -14.13 21.86
N ALA A 293 -1.44 -13.69 22.51
CA ALA A 293 -2.26 -12.58 22.05
C ALA A 293 -1.52 -11.24 22.00
N ASP A 294 -0.47 -11.07 22.82
CA ASP A 294 0.40 -9.90 22.82
C ASP A 294 1.38 -9.92 21.64
N CYS A 295 1.50 -11.06 20.93
CA CYS A 295 2.39 -11.26 19.80
C CYS A 295 1.62 -11.45 18.50
N ALA A 296 0.49 -10.75 18.36
CA ALA A 296 -0.40 -10.81 17.22
C ALA A 296 0.16 -10.12 15.96
N PHE A 297 1.30 -10.61 15.47
CA PHE A 297 1.87 -10.30 14.16
C PHE A 297 2.11 -11.60 13.40
N ALA A 298 2.21 -11.50 12.07
CA ALA A 298 2.56 -12.63 11.22
C ALA A 298 3.64 -12.20 10.23
N ALA A 299 4.50 -13.13 9.87
CA ALA A 299 5.48 -12.96 8.81
C ALA A 299 5.47 -14.18 7.90
N ASP A 300 5.26 -13.92 6.61
CA ASP A 300 4.97 -14.92 5.59
C ASP A 300 3.70 -15.74 5.92
N THR A 301 3.87 -16.92 6.52
CA THR A 301 2.82 -17.87 6.93
C THR A 301 2.92 -18.24 8.40
N ARG A 302 3.86 -17.63 9.12
CA ARG A 302 4.20 -17.93 10.51
C ARG A 302 3.58 -16.88 11.41
N VAL A 303 2.99 -17.33 12.52
CA VAL A 303 2.31 -16.47 13.49
C VAL A 303 3.24 -16.26 14.67
N GLY A 304 3.32 -15.03 15.16
CA GLY A 304 4.07 -14.70 16.35
C GLY A 304 3.47 -15.38 17.58
N PHE A 305 4.32 -15.74 18.53
CA PHE A 305 3.92 -16.31 19.81
C PHE A 305 4.79 -15.76 20.93
N CYS A 306 4.32 -15.88 22.17
CA CYS A 306 5.05 -15.42 23.33
C CYS A 306 6.02 -16.50 23.81
N HIS A 307 7.32 -16.23 23.72
CA HIS A 307 8.32 -17.12 24.28
C HIS A 307 8.17 -17.18 25.81
N PRO A 308 8.36 -18.34 26.48
CA PRO A 308 8.25 -18.46 27.94
C PRO A 308 9.11 -17.50 28.76
N ASN A 309 10.18 -16.98 28.15
CA ASN A 309 11.05 -15.97 28.75
C ASN A 309 10.46 -14.54 28.68
N GLY A 310 9.24 -14.37 28.15
CA GLY A 310 8.47 -13.13 28.19
C GLY A 310 8.71 -12.18 27.01
N PHE A 311 9.12 -12.70 25.85
CA PHE A 311 9.31 -11.89 24.65
C PHE A 311 8.64 -12.52 23.42
N CYS A 312 8.13 -11.69 22.53
CA CYS A 312 7.51 -12.12 21.29
C CYS A 312 8.55 -12.70 20.34
N THR A 313 8.24 -13.85 19.74
CA THR A 313 9.10 -14.53 18.79
C THR A 313 8.28 -15.14 17.66
N LEU A 314 8.98 -15.77 16.72
CA LEU A 314 8.43 -16.42 15.54
C LEU A 314 9.29 -17.64 15.22
N GLU A 315 8.67 -18.73 14.78
CA GLU A 315 9.41 -19.91 14.33
C GLU A 315 10.28 -19.58 13.09
N CYS A 316 11.48 -20.17 13.00
CA CYS A 316 12.34 -19.96 11.85
C CYS A 316 13.09 -21.22 11.40
N ALA A 317 13.28 -21.29 10.08
CA ALA A 317 14.14 -22.26 9.40
C ALA A 317 15.20 -21.50 8.59
N GLY A 318 16.19 -20.93 9.28
CA GLY A 318 17.26 -20.17 8.66
C GLY A 318 17.11 -18.65 8.74
N TYR A 319 15.92 -18.10 8.48
CA TYR A 319 15.74 -16.63 8.38
C TYR A 319 14.55 -16.11 9.18
N CYS A 320 14.72 -14.89 9.68
CA CYS A 320 13.73 -14.12 10.41
C CYS A 320 13.41 -12.84 9.65
N PRO A 321 12.15 -12.36 9.75
CA PRO A 321 11.75 -11.11 9.13
C PRO A 321 12.36 -9.93 9.88
N ASP A 322 12.75 -8.89 9.15
CA ASP A 322 13.14 -7.61 9.73
C ASP A 322 12.00 -6.60 9.62
N LYS A 323 11.90 -5.68 10.58
CA LYS A 323 10.91 -4.59 10.58
C LYS A 323 11.65 -3.26 10.70
N SER A 324 11.30 -2.32 9.84
CA SER A 324 11.92 -0.98 9.84
C SER A 324 11.72 -0.32 11.21
N GLY A 325 12.81 0.21 11.78
CA GLY A 325 12.80 0.83 13.11
C GLY A 325 13.05 -0.13 14.27
N GLU A 326 13.08 -1.44 14.02
CA GLU A 326 13.46 -2.46 15.01
C GLU A 326 14.90 -2.95 14.78
N PRO A 327 15.57 -3.52 15.82
CA PRO A 327 16.82 -4.24 15.63
C PRO A 327 16.69 -5.37 14.59
N TYR A 328 17.75 -5.60 13.81
CA TYR A 328 17.80 -6.75 12.89
C TYR A 328 17.57 -8.05 13.64
N THR A 329 16.91 -9.01 12.99
CA THR A 329 16.58 -10.29 13.60
C THR A 329 17.57 -11.38 13.23
N PHE A 330 17.53 -12.48 13.97
CA PHE A 330 18.40 -13.63 13.78
C PHE A 330 17.68 -14.92 14.18
N CYS A 331 17.92 -15.99 13.43
CA CYS A 331 17.32 -17.30 13.69
C CYS A 331 18.29 -18.13 14.55
N VAL A 332 17.91 -18.44 15.78
CA VAL A 332 18.72 -19.26 16.71
C VAL A 332 18.02 -20.58 16.99
N ALA A 333 18.75 -21.59 17.47
CA ALA A 333 18.17 -22.87 17.79
C ALA A 333 17.20 -22.72 18.98
N ASP A 334 16.05 -23.38 18.89
CA ASP A 334 15.12 -23.51 20.01
C ASP A 334 15.68 -24.53 21.01
N GLU A 335 16.50 -24.05 21.95
CA GLU A 335 17.13 -24.91 22.97
C GLU A 335 16.12 -25.43 24.01
N LEU A 336 14.91 -24.84 24.08
CA LEU A 336 13.85 -25.24 25.01
C LEU A 336 12.84 -26.23 24.40
N ASN A 337 12.94 -26.54 23.10
CA ASN A 337 12.03 -27.44 22.36
C ASN A 337 10.55 -27.05 22.56
N LEU A 338 10.27 -25.76 22.40
CA LEU A 338 8.94 -25.16 22.49
C LEU A 338 8.09 -25.47 21.26
N LEU A 339 8.72 -25.74 20.13
CA LEU A 339 8.03 -25.96 18.86
C LEU A 339 7.34 -27.33 18.81
N PRO A 340 6.07 -27.40 18.36
CA PRO A 340 5.27 -28.63 18.38
C PRO A 340 5.76 -29.72 17.42
N ASP A 341 6.49 -29.35 16.37
CA ASP A 341 6.93 -30.24 15.30
C ASP A 341 8.37 -30.78 15.50
N GLY A 342 8.98 -30.52 16.65
CA GLY A 342 10.32 -31.02 17.02
C GLY A 342 11.41 -29.94 17.01
N PRO A 343 12.71 -30.32 16.93
CA PRO A 343 13.80 -29.35 17.03
C PRO A 343 13.76 -28.35 15.87
N GLY A 344 13.61 -27.07 16.20
CA GLY A 344 13.49 -25.98 15.25
C GLY A 344 14.27 -24.74 15.68
N GLY A 345 13.97 -23.60 15.05
CA GLY A 345 14.58 -22.32 15.36
C GLY A 345 13.54 -21.30 15.81
N VAL A 346 13.98 -20.35 16.62
CA VAL A 346 13.18 -19.19 17.04
C VAL A 346 13.88 -17.89 16.64
N CYS A 347 13.09 -16.89 16.28
CA CYS A 347 13.57 -15.57 15.95
C CYS A 347 13.88 -14.75 17.20
N VAL A 348 15.06 -14.15 17.21
CA VAL A 348 15.50 -13.23 18.26
C VAL A 348 16.03 -11.95 17.61
N PRO A 349 15.98 -10.80 18.29
CA PRO A 349 16.71 -9.63 17.83
C PRO A 349 18.22 -9.86 17.96
N GLN A 350 19.00 -9.27 17.06
CA GLN A 350 20.43 -9.10 17.22
C GLN A 350 20.70 -8.12 18.36
N ALA A 351 21.83 -8.28 19.05
CA ALA A 351 22.25 -7.32 20.05
C ALA A 351 22.56 -5.97 19.37
N ASP A 352 21.90 -4.90 19.81
CA ASP A 352 22.02 -3.57 19.21
C ASP A 352 21.85 -2.49 20.31
N GLU A 353 22.40 -1.30 20.08
CA GLU A 353 22.24 -0.18 21.02
C GLU A 353 20.75 0.17 21.22
N ALA A 354 19.92 -0.01 20.19
CA ALA A 354 18.48 0.24 20.25
C ALA A 354 17.70 -0.69 21.19
N ASN A 355 18.27 -1.83 21.59
CA ASN A 355 17.70 -2.74 22.60
C ASN A 355 18.58 -2.88 23.85
N GLY A 356 19.46 -1.90 24.07
CA GLY A 356 20.35 -1.85 25.22
C GLY A 356 21.31 -3.03 25.27
N ASP A 357 21.77 -3.53 24.12
CA ASP A 357 22.56 -4.76 24.02
C ASP A 357 21.84 -5.94 24.71
N CYS A 358 20.59 -6.16 24.31
CA CYS A 358 19.64 -7.14 24.84
C CYS A 358 19.08 -6.88 26.25
N ALA A 359 19.47 -5.80 26.93
CA ALA A 359 18.92 -5.45 28.24
C ALA A 359 17.41 -5.19 28.23
N ASP A 360 16.88 -4.74 27.09
CA ASP A 360 15.46 -4.42 26.91
C ASP A 360 14.62 -5.62 26.42
N VAL A 361 15.25 -6.78 26.19
CA VAL A 361 14.58 -7.99 25.68
C VAL A 361 14.43 -9.02 26.82
N PRO A 362 13.20 -9.24 27.35
CA PRO A 362 12.98 -10.04 28.55
C PRO A 362 13.57 -11.45 28.47
N GLY A 363 14.27 -11.84 29.55
CA GLY A 363 14.79 -13.20 29.74
C GLY A 363 15.76 -13.67 28.64
N THR A 364 16.45 -12.74 27.99
CA THR A 364 17.52 -13.04 27.03
C THR A 364 18.89 -12.61 27.56
N VAL A 365 19.93 -13.15 26.94
CA VAL A 365 21.33 -12.78 27.18
C VAL A 365 22.01 -12.46 25.85
N ASP A 366 22.78 -11.38 25.85
CA ASP A 366 23.64 -11.04 24.73
C ASP A 366 24.81 -12.03 24.64
N ARG A 367 24.79 -12.86 23.59
CA ARG A 367 25.88 -13.79 23.27
C ARG A 367 25.99 -14.02 21.77
N ASP A 368 27.16 -14.49 21.35
CA ASP A 368 27.33 -15.04 20.01
C ASP A 368 26.47 -16.29 19.84
N ALA A 369 25.70 -16.31 18.76
CA ALA A 369 24.83 -17.41 18.37
C ALA A 369 25.07 -17.79 16.92
N ASP A 370 25.09 -19.09 16.65
CA ASP A 370 25.09 -19.63 15.31
C ASP A 370 23.66 -19.66 14.75
N ARG A 371 23.54 -19.34 13.47
CA ARG A 371 22.25 -19.41 12.77
C ARG A 371 21.72 -20.84 12.83
N PHE A 372 20.50 -21.02 13.29
CA PHE A 372 19.79 -22.28 13.11
C PHE A 372 19.41 -22.44 11.63
N ILE A 373 19.96 -23.47 10.99
CA ILE A 373 19.74 -23.74 9.56
C ILE A 373 18.70 -24.84 9.37
N GLY A 374 18.61 -25.83 10.27
CA GLY A 374 17.79 -27.03 10.05
C GLY A 374 18.12 -27.68 8.70
N ASP A 375 17.09 -27.99 7.92
CA ASP A 375 17.21 -28.49 6.53
C ASP A 375 17.21 -27.37 5.47
N SER A 376 17.28 -26.10 5.88
CA SER A 376 17.25 -24.97 4.94
C SER A 376 18.56 -24.81 4.17
N GLY A 377 18.50 -24.11 3.03
CA GLY A 377 19.68 -23.68 2.28
C GLY A 377 20.39 -22.44 2.86
N ALA A 378 20.08 -22.04 4.10
CA ALA A 378 20.62 -20.82 4.69
C ALA A 378 22.13 -20.91 4.94
N ALA A 379 22.83 -19.80 4.74
CA ALA A 379 24.27 -19.75 4.99
C ALA A 379 24.57 -19.72 6.49
N ALA A 380 25.49 -20.58 6.94
CA ALA A 380 26.03 -20.56 8.29
C ALA A 380 26.67 -19.20 8.59
N ARG A 381 26.20 -18.58 9.67
CA ARG A 381 26.71 -17.31 10.19
C ARG A 381 26.60 -17.29 11.70
N THR A 382 27.51 -16.57 12.33
CA THR A 382 27.48 -16.25 13.76
C THR A 382 27.21 -14.76 13.93
N ARG A 383 26.35 -14.39 14.86
CA ARG A 383 26.03 -13.00 15.23
C ARG A 383 25.86 -12.89 16.74
N ARG A 384 26.11 -11.70 17.30
CA ARG A 384 25.62 -11.36 18.62
C ARG A 384 24.10 -11.21 18.57
N ALA A 385 23.40 -11.92 19.43
CA ALA A 385 21.95 -11.93 19.47
C ALA A 385 21.46 -12.04 20.91
N CYS A 386 20.20 -11.65 21.10
CA CYS A 386 19.50 -11.74 22.38
C CYS A 386 18.94 -13.16 22.53
N VAL A 387 19.81 -14.08 22.93
CA VAL A 387 19.47 -15.51 22.98
C VAL A 387 18.72 -15.81 24.27
N PRO A 388 17.65 -16.64 24.25
CA PRO A 388 16.95 -17.04 25.46
C PRO A 388 17.90 -17.56 26.53
N ALA A 389 17.81 -17.01 27.75
CA ALA A 389 18.52 -17.57 28.89
C ALA A 389 17.91 -18.94 29.20
N ILE A 390 18.77 -19.96 29.30
CA ILE A 390 18.40 -21.24 29.90
C ILE A 390 18.72 -21.12 31.38
N GLU A 391 17.69 -21.10 32.23
CA GLU A 391 17.92 -21.31 33.66
C GLU A 391 18.52 -22.72 33.84
N GLN A 392 19.78 -22.78 34.27
CA GLN A 392 20.32 -24.05 34.76
C GLN A 392 19.57 -24.37 36.07
N PRO A 393 19.00 -25.57 36.24
CA PRO A 393 18.45 -25.94 37.53
C PRO A 393 19.58 -25.87 38.56
N GLU A 394 19.36 -25.12 39.65
CA GLU A 394 20.28 -25.09 40.79
C GLU A 394 20.54 -26.54 41.25
N GLU A 395 21.80 -26.97 41.21
CA GLU A 395 22.25 -28.32 41.63
C GLU A 395 22.03 -28.61 43.13
#